data_AF-A0A7S1SCK9-F1
#
_entry.id   AF-A0A7S1SCK9-F1
#
_cell.length_a   1.000
_cell.length_b   1.000
_cell.length_c   1.000
_cell.angle_alpha   90.00
_cell.angle_beta   90.00
_cell.angle_gamma   90.00
#
_symmetry.space_group_name_H-M   'P 1'
#
loop_
_entity.id
_entity.type
_entity.pdbx_description
1 polymer ?
#
loop_
_entity_poly.entity_id
_entity_poly.type
_entity_poly.pdbx_seq_one_letter_code
_entity_poly.pdbx_strand_id
1 'polypeptide(L)'
;RPLRPCLLGPPPKRRRAMGDGACDVRVEEVLACSFDRWYRTFRDVTFQSAVIPLPEDFVKYLLTDGIRLPGQTDDADAGSDSSGWGDGGSDSGDEAGAPDEACLREVADAAAHSIKELGGEVLPKLNWSAPKDAKWVFGTLKCQSAQDVLTLLKSSDFVAHDLCHSFDDCVDRSSSGATGPEPFCLVLREWRSINEANEFRCFVRDRQLRAVSQRHTSACFPHLVEPEFQEALLQKLAEFFSQRVAVGFALERYAFDILVGKPPNFKMRLVDFSPWAPSTDPLLFEWEDLRALQPMAAGAAPEFRCVLREGEGRARVENYHSLPLEVAELGVRSPEEMEELCRKAEANLRG
;
A
#
# COMPACT_ATOMS: atom_id res chain seq x y z
N ARG A 1 -12.36 -20.01 -20.26
CA ARG A 1 -12.52 -18.54 -20.05
C ARG A 1 -11.16 -17.88 -20.24
N PRO A 2 -11.03 -16.74 -20.95
CA PRO A 2 -9.74 -16.08 -21.02
C PRO A 2 -9.32 -15.70 -19.59
N LEU A 3 -8.03 -15.87 -19.28
CA LEU A 3 -7.37 -15.12 -18.21
C LEU A 3 -7.93 -13.70 -18.25
N ARG A 4 -8.26 -13.09 -17.12
CA ARG A 4 -8.47 -11.65 -17.11
C ARG A 4 -7.33 -11.04 -17.91
N PRO A 5 -7.58 -10.36 -19.06
CA PRO A 5 -6.68 -9.26 -19.37
C PRO A 5 -6.66 -8.43 -18.09
N CYS A 6 -5.55 -7.79 -17.72
CA CYS A 6 -5.66 -6.67 -16.79
C CYS A 6 -6.72 -5.72 -17.37
N LEU A 7 -7.98 -5.85 -16.92
CA LEU A 7 -9.14 -5.09 -17.40
C LEU A 7 -9.08 -3.68 -16.85
N LEU A 8 -8.20 -3.47 -15.87
CA LEU A 8 -7.50 -2.22 -15.69
C LEU A 8 -6.65 -2.00 -16.94
N GLY A 9 -7.24 -1.34 -17.94
CA GLY A 9 -6.45 -0.47 -18.80
C GLY A 9 -5.51 0.36 -17.92
N PRO A 10 -4.33 0.77 -18.42
CA PRO A 10 -3.40 1.54 -17.62
C PRO A 10 -4.16 2.63 -16.89
N PRO A 11 -3.90 2.88 -15.58
CA PRO A 11 -4.58 3.93 -14.84
C PRO A 11 -4.61 5.17 -15.74
N PRO A 12 -5.74 5.91 -15.81
CA PRO A 12 -5.96 6.96 -16.80
C PRO A 12 -4.67 7.76 -16.91
N LYS A 13 -4.02 7.70 -18.09
CA LYS A 13 -2.70 8.30 -18.29
C LYS A 13 -2.81 9.72 -17.77
N ARG A 14 -2.19 9.99 -16.62
CA ARG A 14 -2.09 11.34 -16.06
C ARG A 14 -1.63 12.19 -17.22
N ARG A 15 -2.45 13.18 -17.61
CA ARG A 15 -2.11 14.08 -18.73
C ARG A 15 -0.68 14.53 -18.48
N ARG A 16 0.26 14.02 -19.29
CA ARG A 16 1.65 14.46 -19.26
C ARG A 16 1.59 15.94 -19.63
N ALA A 17 1.77 16.80 -18.63
CA ALA A 17 2.32 18.10 -18.91
C ALA A 17 3.69 17.82 -19.54
N MET A 18 3.76 17.92 -20.87
CA MET A 18 5.02 17.85 -21.58
C MET A 18 5.82 19.08 -21.17
N GLY A 19 6.82 18.88 -20.31
CA GLY A 19 7.78 19.89 -19.89
C GLY A 19 8.46 19.52 -18.58
N ASP A 20 9.78 19.30 -18.64
CA ASP A 20 10.75 19.19 -17.54
C ASP A 20 10.76 17.97 -16.61
N GLY A 21 11.81 17.15 -16.77
CA GLY A 21 12.43 16.38 -15.67
C GLY A 21 11.62 15.21 -15.10
N ALA A 22 11.05 14.36 -15.96
CA ALA A 22 10.40 13.12 -15.55
C ALA A 22 11.28 12.33 -14.56
N CYS A 23 10.70 11.91 -13.42
CA CYS A 23 11.40 11.08 -12.46
C CYS A 23 11.77 9.75 -13.13
N ASP A 24 13.02 9.62 -13.53
CA ASP A 24 13.61 8.40 -14.05
C ASP A 24 13.77 7.37 -12.92
N VAL A 25 12.67 6.75 -12.49
CA VAL A 25 12.73 5.61 -11.55
C VAL A 25 13.23 4.38 -12.29
N ARG A 26 14.14 3.65 -11.69
CA ARG A 26 14.71 2.41 -12.25
C ARG A 26 14.14 1.17 -11.57
N VAL A 27 14.18 0.05 -12.28
CA VAL A 27 13.73 -1.25 -11.75
C VAL A 27 14.43 -1.59 -10.43
N GLU A 28 15.75 -1.34 -10.32
CA GLU A 28 16.49 -1.60 -9.08
C GLU A 28 16.04 -0.71 -7.91
N GLU A 29 15.59 0.52 -8.17
CA GLU A 29 15.03 1.40 -7.13
C GLU A 29 13.71 0.85 -6.60
N VAL A 30 12.84 0.34 -7.48
CA VAL A 30 11.57 -0.31 -7.08
C VAL A 30 11.85 -1.60 -6.31
N LEU A 31 12.76 -2.44 -6.82
CA LEU A 31 13.13 -3.69 -6.18
C LEU A 31 13.75 -3.47 -4.80
N ALA A 32 14.62 -2.46 -4.62
CA ALA A 32 15.19 -2.11 -3.32
C ALA A 32 14.12 -1.76 -2.27
N CYS A 33 12.97 -1.24 -2.70
CA CYS A 33 11.81 -0.97 -1.83
C CYS A 33 10.93 -2.21 -1.56
N SER A 34 11.22 -3.35 -2.18
CA SER A 34 10.50 -4.62 -1.90
C SER A 34 10.74 -5.08 -0.47
N PHE A 35 9.67 -5.48 0.22
CA PHE A 35 9.68 -5.81 1.65
C PHE A 35 10.72 -6.86 2.02
N ASP A 36 10.83 -7.93 1.24
CA ASP A 36 11.78 -9.03 1.46
C ASP A 36 13.25 -8.54 1.44
N ARG A 37 13.56 -7.53 0.61
CA ARG A 37 14.92 -6.99 0.47
C ARG A 37 15.34 -6.15 1.66
N TRP A 38 14.48 -5.23 2.12
CA TRP A 38 14.85 -4.32 3.21
C TRP A 38 14.58 -4.91 4.60
N TYR A 39 13.60 -5.81 4.75
CA TYR A 39 13.15 -6.29 6.06
C TYR A 39 14.27 -6.93 6.89
N ARG A 40 15.17 -7.70 6.25
CA ARG A 40 16.30 -8.33 6.97
C ARG A 40 17.21 -7.31 7.64
N THR A 41 17.49 -6.20 6.97
CA THR A 41 18.35 -5.12 7.47
C THR A 41 17.71 -4.32 8.61
N PHE A 42 16.38 -4.17 8.57
CA PHE A 42 15.64 -3.32 9.50
C PHE A 42 14.77 -4.07 10.52
N ARG A 43 14.97 -5.39 10.66
CA ARG A 43 14.11 -6.28 11.47
C ARG A 43 13.93 -5.80 12.92
N ASP A 44 14.95 -5.21 13.53
CA ASP A 44 14.93 -4.76 14.92
C ASP A 44 14.26 -3.38 15.13
N VAL A 45 14.07 -2.62 14.04
CA VAL A 45 13.42 -1.30 14.05
C VAL A 45 12.10 -1.26 13.29
N THR A 46 11.59 -2.39 12.81
CA THR A 46 10.28 -2.50 12.16
C THR A 46 9.36 -3.45 12.94
N PHE A 47 8.19 -3.76 12.38
CA PHE A 47 7.23 -4.70 12.94
C PHE A 47 7.61 -6.13 12.62
N GLN A 48 7.41 -7.04 13.57
CA GLN A 48 7.64 -8.46 13.33
C GLN A 48 6.75 -8.93 12.19
N SER A 49 7.38 -9.56 11.20
CA SER A 49 6.74 -10.01 9.97
C SER A 49 7.31 -11.35 9.51
N ALA A 50 6.48 -12.15 8.87
CA ALA A 50 6.85 -13.34 8.12
C ALA A 50 6.81 -13.03 6.61
N VAL A 51 7.72 -13.62 5.86
CA VAL A 51 7.81 -13.47 4.39
C VAL A 51 7.72 -14.87 3.78
N ILE A 52 6.69 -15.09 2.98
CA ILE A 52 6.35 -16.36 2.34
C ILE A 52 6.51 -16.15 0.83
N PRO A 53 7.53 -16.75 0.18
CA PRO A 53 7.64 -16.72 -1.28
C PRO A 53 6.38 -17.32 -1.93
N LEU A 54 5.88 -16.68 -2.97
CA LEU A 54 4.71 -17.13 -3.70
C LEU A 54 5.14 -17.94 -4.93
N PRO A 55 4.69 -19.19 -5.07
CA PRO A 55 4.87 -19.95 -6.31
C PRO A 55 4.19 -19.25 -7.49
N GLU A 56 4.71 -19.45 -8.70
CA GLU A 56 4.15 -18.84 -9.92
C GLU A 56 2.67 -19.19 -10.12
N ASP A 57 2.27 -20.42 -9.79
CA ASP A 57 0.87 -20.85 -9.93
C ASP A 57 -0.05 -20.18 -8.92
N PHE A 58 0.46 -19.84 -7.74
CA PHE A 58 -0.28 -19.02 -6.78
C PHE A 58 -0.41 -17.57 -7.27
N VAL A 59 0.63 -17.01 -7.90
CA VAL A 59 0.57 -15.68 -8.53
C VAL A 59 -0.47 -15.67 -9.65
N LYS A 60 -0.48 -16.68 -10.52
CA LYS A 60 -1.53 -16.85 -11.54
C LYS A 60 -2.91 -16.97 -10.90
N TYR A 61 -3.04 -17.74 -9.83
CA TYR A 61 -4.28 -17.83 -9.06
C TYR A 61 -4.73 -16.45 -8.58
N LEU A 62 -3.87 -15.62 -8.00
CA LEU A 62 -4.24 -14.26 -7.56
C LEU A 62 -4.84 -13.41 -8.68
N LEU A 63 -4.43 -13.64 -9.93
CA LEU A 63 -4.93 -12.93 -11.12
C LEU A 63 -6.19 -13.53 -11.75
N THR A 64 -6.64 -14.73 -11.32
CA THR A 64 -7.88 -15.31 -11.82
C THR A 64 -9.11 -14.69 -11.17
N ASP A 65 -10.18 -14.56 -11.95
CA ASP A 65 -11.51 -14.24 -11.44
C ASP A 65 -12.00 -15.27 -10.43
N GLY A 66 -12.80 -14.79 -9.46
CA GLY A 66 -13.39 -15.63 -8.43
C GLY A 66 -12.46 -15.95 -7.26
N ILE A 67 -13.07 -16.22 -6.11
CA ILE A 67 -12.38 -16.61 -4.89
C ILE A 67 -12.62 -18.10 -4.69
N ARG A 68 -11.56 -18.91 -4.82
CA ARG A 68 -11.59 -20.34 -4.49
C ARG A 68 -10.67 -20.56 -3.30
N LEU A 69 -11.22 -21.03 -2.19
CA LEU A 69 -10.46 -21.22 -0.96
C LEU A 69 -10.10 -22.71 -0.80
N PRO A 70 -8.95 -23.02 -0.16
CA PRO A 70 -8.56 -24.39 0.09
C PRO A 70 -9.67 -25.16 0.82
N GLY A 71 -10.03 -26.33 0.30
CA GLY A 71 -11.03 -27.21 0.92
C GLY A 71 -12.51 -26.84 0.70
N GLN A 72 -12.82 -25.83 -0.12
CA GLN A 72 -14.18 -25.67 -0.66
C GLN A 72 -14.38 -26.65 -1.81
N THR A 73 -15.27 -27.65 -1.64
CA THR A 73 -15.76 -28.43 -2.77
C THR A 73 -16.73 -27.57 -3.58
N ASP A 74 -16.82 -27.79 -4.90
CA ASP A 74 -17.72 -27.08 -5.82
C ASP A 74 -19.23 -27.27 -5.50
N ASP A 75 -19.58 -27.91 -4.38
CA ASP A 75 -20.94 -28.33 -4.03
C ASP A 75 -21.78 -27.26 -3.31
N ALA A 76 -21.28 -26.05 -3.11
CA ALA A 76 -21.99 -25.00 -2.35
C ALA A 76 -22.87 -24.05 -3.20
N ASP A 77 -22.94 -24.20 -4.53
CA ASP A 77 -23.73 -23.32 -5.40
C ASP A 77 -24.87 -24.02 -6.17
N ALA A 78 -25.35 -25.15 -5.63
CA ALA A 78 -26.60 -25.78 -6.07
C ALA A 78 -27.73 -25.46 -5.05
N GLY A 79 -28.12 -24.19 -4.94
CA GLY A 79 -29.13 -23.79 -3.95
C GLY A 79 -29.74 -22.40 -4.13
N SER A 80 -30.58 -22.23 -5.17
CA SER A 80 -31.69 -21.27 -5.27
C SER A 80 -31.37 -19.77 -5.35
N ASP A 81 -31.43 -19.16 -6.54
CA ASP A 81 -32.71 -18.56 -6.98
C ASP A 81 -32.75 -18.24 -8.48
N SER A 82 -33.91 -18.50 -9.07
CA SER A 82 -34.25 -18.36 -10.48
C SER A 82 -34.41 -16.89 -10.89
N SER A 83 -33.63 -16.44 -11.88
CA SER A 83 -34.15 -15.50 -12.89
C SER A 83 -33.64 -15.90 -14.27
N GLY A 84 -34.55 -16.41 -15.09
CA GLY A 84 -34.25 -16.93 -16.42
C GLY A 84 -33.93 -15.83 -17.42
N TRP A 85 -32.78 -15.96 -18.08
CA TRP A 85 -32.55 -15.50 -19.44
C TRP A 85 -31.77 -16.61 -20.15
N GLY A 86 -32.44 -17.31 -21.05
CA GLY A 86 -31.82 -18.33 -21.88
C GLY A 86 -31.03 -17.70 -23.03
N ASP A 87 -29.88 -18.28 -23.34
CA ASP A 87 -29.61 -18.77 -24.70
C ASP A 87 -28.49 -19.83 -24.63
N GLY A 88 -28.68 -20.91 -25.36
CA GLY A 88 -27.82 -22.09 -25.35
C GLY A 88 -26.61 -21.89 -26.26
N GLY A 89 -25.42 -21.94 -25.66
CA GLY A 89 -24.16 -22.15 -26.36
C GLY A 89 -23.37 -23.23 -25.64
N SER A 90 -23.43 -24.48 -26.13
CA SER A 90 -22.41 -25.47 -25.80
C SER A 90 -21.11 -25.05 -26.49
N ASP A 91 -20.30 -24.27 -25.79
CA ASP A 91 -18.92 -24.03 -26.19
C ASP A 91 -18.01 -24.90 -25.31
N SER A 92 -17.47 -25.93 -25.95
CA SER A 92 -16.42 -26.79 -25.41
C SER A 92 -15.10 -26.08 -25.70
N GLY A 93 -14.71 -25.16 -24.80
CA GLY A 93 -13.56 -24.28 -24.98
C GLY A 93 -12.79 -24.02 -23.69
N ASP A 94 -11.64 -24.68 -23.60
CA ASP A 94 -10.50 -24.43 -22.71
C ASP A 94 -10.73 -24.55 -21.19
N GLU A 95 -10.43 -25.73 -20.65
CA GLU A 95 -9.99 -25.90 -19.27
C GLU A 95 -8.70 -25.10 -19.04
N ALA A 96 -8.84 -23.81 -18.74
CA ALA A 96 -7.83 -23.12 -17.95
C ALA A 96 -7.79 -23.85 -16.60
N GLY A 97 -6.81 -24.73 -16.45
CA GLY A 97 -6.71 -25.67 -15.34
C GLY A 97 -7.00 -24.98 -14.01
N ALA A 98 -7.87 -25.59 -13.21
CA ALA A 98 -8.08 -25.18 -11.84
C ALA A 98 -6.71 -24.94 -11.18
N PRO A 99 -6.56 -23.86 -10.39
CA PRO A 99 -5.28 -23.59 -9.75
C PRO A 99 -4.85 -24.84 -8.97
N ASP A 100 -3.56 -25.15 -8.97
CA ASP A 100 -3.07 -26.35 -8.29
C ASP A 100 -3.48 -26.27 -6.81
N GLU A 101 -4.46 -27.10 -6.43
CA GLU A 101 -5.01 -27.16 -5.07
C GLU A 101 -3.89 -27.45 -4.05
N ALA A 102 -2.83 -28.13 -4.47
CA ALA A 102 -1.65 -28.34 -3.64
C ALA A 102 -0.90 -27.03 -3.36
N CYS A 103 -0.71 -26.19 -4.37
CA CYS A 103 -0.06 -24.88 -4.24
C CYS A 103 -0.88 -23.92 -3.37
N LEU A 104 -2.21 -23.90 -3.52
CA LEU A 104 -3.10 -23.10 -2.66
C LEU A 104 -3.00 -23.55 -1.20
N ARG A 105 -3.02 -24.86 -0.97
CA ARG A 105 -2.90 -25.43 0.37
C ARG A 105 -1.54 -25.13 1.00
N GLU A 106 -0.45 -25.23 0.25
CA GLU A 106 0.89 -24.90 0.75
C GLU A 106 0.98 -23.44 1.25
N VAL A 107 0.54 -22.48 0.44
CA VAL A 107 0.56 -21.06 0.84
C VAL A 107 -0.40 -20.80 2.00
N ALA A 108 -1.58 -21.44 2.01
CA ALA A 108 -2.54 -21.30 3.10
C ALA A 108 -2.03 -21.88 4.42
N ASP A 109 -1.36 -23.04 4.39
CA ASP A 109 -0.75 -23.68 5.56
C ASP A 109 0.41 -22.83 6.09
N ALA A 110 1.26 -22.30 5.21
CA ALA A 110 2.35 -21.39 5.57
C ALA A 110 1.81 -20.09 6.19
N ALA A 111 0.72 -19.54 5.64
CA ALA A 111 0.05 -18.37 6.19
C ALA A 111 -0.56 -18.66 7.56
N ALA A 112 -1.29 -19.77 7.71
CA ALA A 112 -1.89 -20.18 8.98
C ALA A 112 -0.83 -20.39 10.08
N HIS A 113 0.29 -21.02 9.73
CA HIS A 113 1.44 -21.16 10.63
C HIS A 113 1.99 -19.82 11.06
N SER A 114 2.28 -18.94 10.10
CA SER A 114 2.84 -17.61 10.35
C SER A 114 1.90 -16.72 11.17
N ILE A 115 0.58 -16.79 10.94
CA ILE A 115 -0.43 -16.08 11.74
C ILE A 115 -0.31 -16.49 13.21
N LYS A 116 -0.19 -17.78 13.49
CA LYS A 116 -0.04 -18.29 14.86
C LYS A 116 1.25 -17.80 15.50
N GLU A 117 2.38 -17.82 14.78
CA GLU A 117 3.67 -17.32 15.29
C GLU A 117 3.67 -15.82 15.56
N LEU A 118 2.89 -15.05 14.79
CA LEU A 118 2.75 -13.60 14.91
C LEU A 118 1.68 -13.17 15.93
N GLY A 119 1.16 -14.09 16.74
CA GLY A 119 0.20 -13.77 17.80
C GLY A 119 -1.27 -13.82 17.40
N GLY A 120 -1.60 -14.40 16.24
CA GLY A 120 -2.96 -14.71 15.80
C GLY A 120 -3.67 -13.61 15.02
N GLU A 121 -3.10 -12.41 14.94
CA GLU A 121 -3.67 -11.28 14.20
C GLU A 121 -2.59 -10.67 13.30
N VAL A 122 -2.86 -10.56 12.01
CA VAL A 122 -1.88 -10.05 11.03
C VAL A 122 -2.50 -9.05 10.04
N LEU A 123 -1.65 -8.26 9.40
CA LEU A 123 -1.95 -7.49 8.19
C LEU A 123 -1.20 -8.12 7.01
N PRO A 124 -1.90 -8.57 5.94
CA PRO A 124 -1.24 -9.07 4.74
C PRO A 124 -0.79 -7.93 3.82
N LYS A 125 0.31 -8.13 3.10
CA LYS A 125 0.73 -7.32 1.95
C LYS A 125 1.54 -8.17 0.97
N LEU A 126 1.71 -7.68 -0.27
CA LEU A 126 2.72 -8.22 -1.17
C LEU A 126 4.07 -7.50 -0.98
N ASN A 127 4.98 -7.65 -1.94
CA ASN A 127 6.29 -7.01 -1.98
C ASN A 127 6.23 -5.51 -1.62
N TRP A 128 5.23 -4.77 -2.10
CA TRP A 128 5.14 -3.31 -1.90
C TRP A 128 3.82 -2.88 -1.26
N SER A 129 2.70 -3.43 -1.68
CA SER A 129 1.39 -2.88 -1.35
C SER A 129 0.57 -3.76 -0.42
N ALA A 130 -0.06 -3.13 0.57
CA ALA A 130 -1.10 -3.74 1.40
C ALA A 130 -2.48 -3.54 0.74
N PRO A 131 -3.45 -4.45 0.91
CA PRO A 131 -4.76 -4.40 0.26
C PRO A 131 -5.71 -3.40 0.93
N LYS A 132 -5.27 -2.15 1.08
CA LYS A 132 -5.99 -1.08 1.81
C LYS A 132 -7.32 -0.73 1.13
N ASP A 133 -7.34 -0.80 -0.18
CA ASP A 133 -8.50 -0.68 -1.05
C ASP A 133 -9.55 -1.76 -0.76
N ALA A 134 -9.12 -3.00 -0.45
CA ALA A 134 -10.02 -4.11 -0.09
C ALA A 134 -10.54 -4.09 1.36
N LYS A 135 -10.27 -3.03 2.15
CA LYS A 135 -10.76 -2.92 3.54
C LYS A 135 -12.28 -3.09 3.66
N TRP A 136 -13.04 -2.75 2.63
CA TRP A 136 -14.50 -2.86 2.60
C TRP A 136 -15.01 -4.31 2.76
N VAL A 137 -14.20 -5.32 2.42
CA VAL A 137 -14.60 -6.74 2.48
C VAL A 137 -14.95 -7.17 3.91
N PHE A 138 -14.14 -6.77 4.89
CA PHE A 138 -14.33 -7.13 6.30
C PHE A 138 -14.49 -5.91 7.23
N GLY A 139 -14.44 -4.69 6.68
CA GLY A 139 -14.35 -3.44 7.45
C GLY A 139 -12.98 -3.22 8.12
N THR A 140 -12.03 -4.15 7.95
CA THR A 140 -10.70 -4.15 8.58
C THR A 140 -9.68 -4.82 7.68
N LEU A 141 -8.40 -4.49 7.88
CA LEU A 141 -7.26 -5.19 7.26
C LEU A 141 -6.66 -6.26 8.19
N LYS A 142 -7.26 -6.45 9.37
CA LYS A 142 -6.87 -7.46 10.34
C LYS A 142 -7.37 -8.83 9.88
N CYS A 143 -6.44 -9.74 9.66
CA CYS A 143 -6.70 -11.14 9.34
C CYS A 143 -6.36 -12.03 10.54
N GLN A 144 -7.17 -13.05 10.76
CA GLN A 144 -6.97 -14.06 11.81
C GLN A 144 -6.90 -15.48 11.24
N SER A 145 -7.20 -15.65 9.96
CA SER A 145 -7.11 -16.92 9.24
C SER A 145 -6.42 -16.74 7.87
N ALA A 146 -5.92 -17.85 7.31
CA ALA A 146 -5.41 -17.86 5.94
C ALA A 146 -6.51 -17.47 4.94
N GLN A 147 -7.76 -17.86 5.19
CA GLN A 147 -8.90 -17.49 4.36
C GLN A 147 -9.10 -15.96 4.31
N ASP A 148 -9.00 -15.26 5.45
CA ASP A 148 -9.11 -13.80 5.49
C ASP A 148 -8.02 -13.16 4.61
N VAL A 149 -6.79 -13.67 4.74
CA VAL A 149 -5.64 -13.20 3.95
C VAL A 149 -5.90 -13.38 2.45
N LEU A 150 -6.26 -14.58 2.03
CA LEU A 150 -6.52 -14.89 0.63
C LEU A 150 -7.66 -14.03 0.05
N THR A 151 -8.72 -13.84 0.83
CA THR A 151 -9.88 -13.05 0.40
C THR A 151 -9.52 -11.58 0.21
N LEU A 152 -8.77 -10.97 1.14
CA LEU A 152 -8.32 -9.59 0.99
C LEU A 152 -7.38 -9.40 -0.20
N LEU A 153 -6.41 -10.31 -0.38
CA LEU A 153 -5.48 -10.22 -1.51
C LEU A 153 -6.21 -10.31 -2.86
N LYS A 154 -7.17 -11.24 -2.97
CA LYS A 154 -8.00 -11.42 -4.16
C LYS A 154 -8.91 -10.23 -4.48
N SER A 155 -9.23 -9.43 -3.47
CA SER A 155 -10.20 -8.33 -3.59
C SER A 155 -9.53 -6.96 -3.78
N SER A 156 -8.20 -6.93 -3.97
CA SER A 156 -7.40 -5.70 -4.01
C SER A 156 -6.81 -5.43 -5.38
N ASP A 157 -7.12 -4.25 -5.91
CA ASP A 157 -6.48 -3.69 -7.10
C ASP A 157 -5.03 -3.29 -6.82
N PHE A 158 -4.67 -2.94 -5.58
CA PHE A 158 -3.27 -2.70 -5.20
C PHE A 158 -2.42 -3.96 -5.26
N VAL A 159 -2.98 -5.10 -4.87
CA VAL A 159 -2.33 -6.39 -5.04
C VAL A 159 -2.19 -6.73 -6.51
N ALA A 160 -3.24 -6.52 -7.32
CA ALA A 160 -3.16 -6.72 -8.77
C ALA A 160 -2.12 -5.80 -9.44
N HIS A 161 -2.00 -4.55 -8.98
CA HIS A 161 -0.98 -3.61 -9.44
C HIS A 161 0.43 -4.11 -9.13
N ASP A 162 0.69 -4.60 -7.91
CA ASP A 162 1.98 -5.20 -7.55
C ASP A 162 2.32 -6.37 -8.51
N LEU A 163 1.35 -7.22 -8.85
CA LEU A 163 1.58 -8.38 -9.70
C LEU A 163 1.82 -8.05 -11.18
N CYS A 164 1.19 -6.99 -11.70
CA CYS A 164 1.14 -6.72 -13.14
C CYS A 164 1.87 -5.46 -13.58
N HIS A 165 1.99 -4.46 -12.70
CA HIS A 165 2.32 -3.08 -13.07
C HIS A 165 3.47 -2.48 -12.25
N SER A 166 4.14 -3.26 -11.39
CA SER A 166 5.22 -2.78 -10.51
C SER A 166 6.36 -2.03 -11.20
N PHE A 167 6.64 -2.36 -12.47
CA PHE A 167 7.72 -1.72 -13.23
C PHE A 167 7.23 -0.85 -14.38
N ASP A 168 5.92 -0.56 -14.46
CA ASP A 168 5.35 0.19 -15.59
C ASP A 168 5.95 1.59 -15.74
N ASP A 169 6.28 2.24 -14.63
CA ASP A 169 6.88 3.58 -14.60
C ASP A 169 8.41 3.56 -14.70
N CYS A 170 9.05 2.39 -14.74
CA CYS A 170 10.51 2.29 -14.78
C CYS A 170 11.07 2.62 -16.17
N VAL A 171 12.04 3.54 -16.22
CA VAL A 171 12.63 3.98 -17.49
C VAL A 171 13.48 2.92 -18.19
N ASP A 172 14.04 2.00 -17.41
CA ASP A 172 14.88 0.89 -17.87
C ASP A 172 14.12 -0.43 -17.99
N ARG A 173 12.77 -0.42 -17.89
CA ARG A 173 11.93 -1.63 -17.98
C ARG A 173 12.25 -2.47 -19.21
N SER A 174 12.27 -1.86 -20.40
CA SER A 174 12.52 -2.56 -21.66
C SER A 174 13.91 -3.18 -21.75
N SER A 175 14.92 -2.53 -21.17
CA SER A 175 16.30 -3.02 -21.15
C SER A 175 16.59 -4.02 -20.01
N SER A 176 15.84 -3.96 -18.92
CA SER A 176 16.04 -4.82 -17.75
C SER A 176 15.61 -6.27 -18.00
N GLY A 177 14.62 -6.48 -18.87
CA GLY A 177 13.97 -7.78 -19.07
C GLY A 177 13.16 -8.27 -17.86
N ALA A 178 13.07 -7.48 -16.79
CA ALA A 178 12.37 -7.86 -15.57
C ALA A 178 10.84 -7.75 -15.75
N THR A 179 10.14 -8.85 -15.48
CA THR A 179 8.68 -8.92 -15.53
C THR A 179 8.02 -8.75 -14.16
N GLY A 180 8.79 -8.94 -13.09
CA GLY A 180 8.37 -8.80 -11.70
C GLY A 180 9.54 -9.01 -10.74
N PRO A 181 9.31 -8.95 -9.42
CA PRO A 181 10.30 -9.38 -8.45
C PRO A 181 10.45 -10.90 -8.49
N GLU A 182 11.68 -11.38 -8.38
CA GLU A 182 11.98 -12.81 -8.22
C GLU A 182 12.47 -13.06 -6.78
N PRO A 183 11.62 -13.57 -5.86
CA PRO A 183 10.21 -13.96 -6.01
C PRO A 183 9.21 -12.87 -5.60
N PHE A 184 7.96 -12.99 -6.08
CA PHE A 184 6.82 -12.40 -5.39
C PHE A 184 6.68 -13.01 -3.99
N CYS A 185 6.26 -12.21 -3.01
CA CYS A 185 6.15 -12.65 -1.63
C CYS A 185 4.84 -12.20 -1.01
N LEU A 186 4.21 -13.09 -0.25
CA LEU A 186 3.21 -12.75 0.76
C LEU A 186 3.93 -12.37 2.05
N VAL A 187 3.68 -11.17 2.52
CA VAL A 187 4.18 -10.66 3.79
C VAL A 187 3.02 -10.63 4.78
N LEU A 188 3.21 -11.28 5.92
CA LEU A 188 2.29 -11.20 7.05
C LEU A 188 2.96 -10.43 8.16
N ARG A 189 2.43 -9.25 8.48
CA ARG A 189 2.92 -8.39 9.55
C ARG A 189 2.05 -8.56 10.79
N GLU A 190 2.63 -8.64 11.98
CA GLU A 190 1.88 -8.61 13.24
C GLU A 190 0.91 -7.42 13.27
N TRP A 191 -0.36 -7.67 13.55
CA TRP A 191 -1.37 -6.62 13.64
C TRP A 191 -1.11 -5.71 14.86
N ARG A 192 -1.19 -4.40 14.62
CA ARG A 192 -1.14 -3.38 15.66
C ARG A 192 -2.18 -2.31 15.38
N SER A 193 -2.86 -1.87 16.44
CA SER A 193 -3.63 -0.62 16.38
C SER A 193 -2.64 0.54 16.36
N ILE A 194 -2.56 1.23 15.22
CA ILE A 194 -1.67 2.35 15.01
C ILE A 194 -2.45 3.64 15.23
N ASN A 195 -1.89 4.58 16.01
CA ASN A 195 -2.41 5.93 16.06
C ASN A 195 -1.90 6.71 14.84
N GLU A 196 -2.79 7.01 13.91
CA GLU A 196 -2.50 7.68 12.64
C GLU A 196 -1.84 9.07 12.82
N ALA A 197 -2.05 9.71 13.97
CA ALA A 197 -1.40 10.98 14.31
C ALA A 197 0.12 10.90 14.42
N ASN A 198 0.64 9.69 14.61
CA ASN A 198 2.05 9.43 14.85
C ASN A 198 2.75 8.81 13.64
N GLU A 199 2.08 8.71 12.51
CA GLU A 199 2.65 8.18 11.27
C GLU A 199 3.12 9.32 10.37
N PHE A 200 4.35 9.20 9.87
CA PHE A 200 4.99 10.20 9.03
C PHE A 200 5.64 9.54 7.82
N ARG A 201 5.68 10.28 6.71
CA ARG A 201 6.51 9.95 5.55
C ARG A 201 7.70 10.87 5.50
N CYS A 202 8.87 10.27 5.40
CA CYS A 202 10.15 10.95 5.36
C CYS A 202 10.73 10.85 3.95
N PHE A 203 11.18 11.97 3.39
CA PHE A 203 11.71 12.08 2.04
C PHE A 203 13.23 12.25 2.10
N VAL A 204 13.95 11.35 1.43
CA VAL A 204 15.41 11.30 1.39
C VAL A 204 15.87 11.59 -0.03
N ARG A 205 16.88 12.47 -0.15
CA ARG A 205 17.58 12.75 -1.42
C ARG A 205 19.02 13.09 -1.12
N ASP A 206 19.93 12.73 -2.01
CA ASP A 206 21.37 12.98 -1.84
C ASP A 206 21.89 12.41 -0.50
N ARG A 207 21.32 11.27 -0.06
CA ARG A 207 21.54 10.62 1.24
C ARG A 207 21.27 11.48 2.47
N GLN A 208 20.46 12.53 2.33
CA GLN A 208 20.02 13.40 3.42
C GLN A 208 18.51 13.28 3.63
N LEU A 209 18.05 13.31 4.88
CA LEU A 209 16.64 13.50 5.21
C LEU A 209 16.25 14.95 4.88
N ARG A 210 15.38 15.15 3.89
CA ARG A 210 15.06 16.46 3.29
C ARG A 210 13.77 17.03 3.81
N ALA A 211 12.76 16.17 3.93
CA ALA A 211 11.40 16.58 4.25
C ALA A 211 10.67 15.50 5.04
N VAL A 212 9.69 15.91 5.84
CA VAL A 212 8.83 15.05 6.65
C VAL A 212 7.39 15.55 6.51
N SER A 213 6.47 14.64 6.17
CA SER A 213 5.04 14.91 6.12
C SER A 213 4.32 14.08 7.17
N GLN A 214 3.34 14.66 7.85
CA GLN A 214 2.26 13.90 8.48
C GLN A 214 1.60 12.97 7.44
N ARG A 215 1.36 11.70 7.80
CA ARG A 215 0.82 10.70 6.87
C ARG A 215 -0.69 10.83 6.66
N HIS A 216 -1.43 11.11 7.74
CA HIS A 216 -2.87 11.30 7.68
C HIS A 216 -3.20 12.77 7.36
N THR A 217 -3.42 13.09 6.09
CA THR A 217 -3.51 14.49 5.62
C THR A 217 -4.88 15.14 5.82
N SER A 218 -5.90 14.37 6.24
CA SER A 218 -7.28 14.85 6.38
C SER A 218 -7.64 15.34 7.79
N ALA A 219 -6.74 15.19 8.78
CA ALA A 219 -6.98 15.62 10.15
C ALA A 219 -5.87 16.52 10.67
N CYS A 220 -6.25 17.51 11.47
CA CYS A 220 -5.34 18.30 12.27
C CYS A 220 -5.11 17.60 13.62
N PHE A 221 -3.85 17.44 14.02
CA PHE A 221 -3.49 16.91 15.34
C PHE A 221 -2.78 18.00 16.15
N PRO A 222 -3.38 18.47 17.27
CA PRO A 222 -2.87 19.64 17.99
C PRO A 222 -1.40 19.56 18.41
N HIS A 223 -0.91 18.39 18.81
CA HIS A 223 0.50 18.23 19.21
C HIS A 223 1.48 18.38 18.03
N LEU A 224 1.04 18.19 16.78
CA LEU A 224 1.92 18.35 15.61
C LEU A 224 2.19 19.83 15.29
N VAL A 225 1.35 20.76 15.76
CA VAL A 225 1.56 22.20 15.55
C VAL A 225 2.39 22.85 16.65
N GLU A 226 2.65 22.14 17.75
CA GLU A 226 3.46 22.62 18.88
C GLU A 226 4.95 22.68 18.49
N PRO A 227 5.60 23.86 18.50
CA PRO A 227 7.00 24.00 18.08
C PRO A 227 7.97 23.10 18.85
N GLU A 228 7.75 22.93 20.16
CA GLU A 228 8.58 22.09 21.02
C GLU A 228 8.47 20.60 20.64
N PHE A 229 7.27 20.16 20.23
CA PHE A 229 7.07 18.80 19.74
C PHE A 229 7.75 18.62 18.37
N GLN A 230 7.61 19.59 17.46
CA GLN A 230 8.25 19.54 16.15
C GLN A 230 9.78 19.47 16.26
N GLU A 231 10.38 20.29 17.10
CA GLU A 231 11.83 20.28 17.34
C GLU A 231 12.29 18.91 17.85
N ALA A 232 11.62 18.37 18.88
CA ALA A 232 11.95 17.06 19.44
C ALA A 232 11.75 15.92 18.43
N LEU A 233 10.67 15.96 17.65
CA LEU A 233 10.36 14.99 16.59
C LEU A 233 11.46 14.99 15.52
N LEU A 234 11.79 16.16 14.97
CA LEU A 234 12.75 16.29 13.87
C LEU A 234 14.16 15.92 14.33
N GLN A 235 14.54 16.29 15.55
CA GLN A 235 15.81 15.85 16.15
C GLN A 235 15.86 14.32 16.22
N LYS A 236 14.83 13.68 16.78
CA LYS A 236 14.80 12.22 16.94
C LYS A 236 14.74 11.49 15.60
N LEU A 237 14.04 12.04 14.60
CA LEU A 237 14.01 11.49 13.24
C LEU A 237 15.37 11.60 12.55
N ALA A 238 16.07 12.72 12.69
CA ALA A 238 17.42 12.90 12.14
C ALA A 238 18.43 11.93 12.79
N GLU A 239 18.36 11.75 14.11
CA GLU A 239 19.14 10.76 14.86
C GLU A 239 18.85 9.34 14.35
N PHE A 240 17.59 8.94 14.25
CA PHE A 240 17.19 7.62 13.75
C PHE A 240 17.63 7.39 12.30
N PHE A 241 17.41 8.38 11.43
CA PHE A 241 17.80 8.32 10.03
C PHE A 241 19.31 8.09 9.89
N SER A 242 20.13 8.92 10.54
CA SER A 242 21.59 8.85 10.42
C SER A 242 22.17 7.55 10.99
N GLN A 243 21.62 7.05 12.11
CA GLN A 243 22.14 5.86 12.77
C GLN A 243 21.64 4.55 12.15
N ARG A 244 20.43 4.54 11.59
CA ARG A 244 19.75 3.31 11.15
C ARG A 244 19.53 3.30 9.64
N VAL A 245 18.76 4.25 9.13
CA VAL A 245 18.25 4.20 7.74
C VAL A 245 19.34 4.50 6.72
N ALA A 246 20.11 5.58 6.90
CA ALA A 246 21.14 6.03 5.96
C ALA A 246 22.31 5.05 5.80
N VAL A 247 22.54 4.22 6.82
CA VAL A 247 23.57 3.17 6.83
C VAL A 247 23.04 1.87 6.22
N GLY A 248 21.77 1.54 6.44
CA GLY A 248 21.17 0.27 6.03
C GLY A 248 20.53 0.26 4.64
N PHE A 249 20.13 1.41 4.11
CA PHE A 249 19.45 1.51 2.81
C PHE A 249 20.36 2.16 1.76
N ALA A 250 20.61 1.45 0.66
CA ALA A 250 21.68 1.81 -0.27
C ALA A 250 21.33 2.95 -1.24
N LEU A 251 20.05 3.21 -1.46
CA LEU A 251 19.60 4.24 -2.41
C LEU A 251 19.95 5.66 -1.93
N GLU A 252 20.19 6.56 -2.88
CA GLU A 252 20.47 7.97 -2.58
C GLU A 252 19.20 8.81 -2.42
N ARG A 253 18.09 8.34 -2.99
CA ARG A 253 16.78 8.99 -2.95
C ARG A 253 15.66 7.95 -2.78
N TYR A 254 14.73 8.22 -1.88
CA TYR A 254 13.59 7.36 -1.56
C TYR A 254 12.67 8.07 -0.57
N ALA A 255 11.49 7.50 -0.33
CA ALA A 255 10.68 7.82 0.83
C ALA A 255 10.66 6.63 1.80
N PHE A 256 10.50 6.90 3.09
CA PHE A 256 10.22 5.86 4.07
C PHE A 256 9.13 6.32 5.04
N ASP A 257 8.27 5.38 5.42
CA ASP A 257 7.19 5.60 6.37
C ASP A 257 7.64 5.17 7.76
N ILE A 258 7.29 5.95 8.77
CA ILE A 258 7.72 5.73 10.14
C ILE A 258 6.59 6.03 11.13
N LEU A 259 6.43 5.13 12.10
CA LEU A 259 5.59 5.33 13.27
C LEU A 259 6.45 5.79 14.43
N VAL A 260 6.00 6.87 15.08
CA VAL A 260 6.73 7.54 16.16
C VAL A 260 6.01 7.31 17.49
N GLY A 261 6.71 6.74 18.47
CA GLY A 261 6.17 6.56 19.82
C GLY A 261 5.91 7.88 20.55
N LYS A 262 5.22 7.81 21.68
CA LYS A 262 4.94 8.98 22.52
C LYS A 262 6.23 9.58 23.12
N PRO A 263 6.25 10.90 23.41
CA PRO A 263 7.29 11.52 24.21
C PRO A 263 7.43 10.87 25.61
N PRO A 264 8.61 10.96 26.25
CA PRO A 264 9.84 11.59 25.76
C PRO A 264 10.72 10.64 24.91
N ASN A 265 10.39 9.35 24.83
CA ASN A 265 11.27 8.35 24.26
C ASN A 265 11.17 8.21 22.73
N PHE A 266 10.08 8.68 22.11
CA PHE A 266 9.87 8.69 20.65
C PHE A 266 10.28 7.38 19.97
N LYS A 267 9.79 6.24 20.46
CA LYS A 267 10.19 4.92 19.95
C LYS A 267 9.90 4.83 18.45
N MET A 268 10.96 4.79 17.65
CA MET A 268 10.89 4.77 16.19
C MET A 268 10.60 3.37 15.65
N ARG A 269 9.65 3.27 14.73
CA ARG A 269 9.26 2.04 14.05
C ARG A 269 9.13 2.29 12.56
N LEU A 270 10.06 1.75 11.77
CA LEU A 270 9.97 1.78 10.32
C LEU A 270 8.75 0.99 9.85
N VAL A 271 7.96 1.58 8.95
CA VAL A 271 6.71 1.01 8.42
C VAL A 271 6.92 0.47 7.00
N ASP A 272 7.53 1.27 6.12
CA ASP A 272 7.72 0.92 4.71
C ASP A 272 8.80 1.78 4.02
N PHE A 273 9.25 1.33 2.85
CA PHE A 273 10.03 2.14 1.92
C PHE A 273 9.28 2.31 0.60
N SER A 274 9.48 3.43 -0.08
CA SER A 274 8.89 3.70 -1.40
C SER A 274 9.89 4.42 -2.30
N PRO A 275 9.86 4.17 -3.62
CA PRO A 275 10.80 4.81 -4.54
C PRO A 275 10.56 6.33 -4.61
N TRP A 276 11.59 7.08 -4.99
CA TRP A 276 11.45 8.51 -5.31
C TRP A 276 10.78 8.67 -6.69
N ALA A 277 9.46 8.48 -6.75
CA ALA A 277 8.72 8.45 -8.00
C ALA A 277 7.28 8.98 -7.84
N PRO A 278 6.65 9.52 -8.90
CA PRO A 278 5.27 10.00 -8.87
C PRO A 278 4.23 8.98 -8.41
N SER A 279 4.52 7.68 -8.51
CA SER A 279 3.71 6.59 -7.97
C SER A 279 3.65 6.58 -6.44
N THR A 280 4.59 7.25 -5.77
CA THR A 280 4.57 7.47 -4.32
C THR A 280 3.84 8.76 -4.00
N ASP A 281 2.83 8.69 -3.13
CA ASP A 281 2.08 9.89 -2.70
C ASP A 281 2.99 10.86 -1.91
N PRO A 282 3.15 12.13 -2.36
CA PRO A 282 3.94 13.13 -1.66
C PRO A 282 3.22 13.77 -0.46
N LEU A 283 1.95 13.40 -0.21
CA LEU A 283 1.13 13.84 0.93
C LEU A 283 0.95 15.37 1.00
N LEU A 284 1.51 16.04 2.01
CA LEU A 284 1.43 17.49 2.18
C LEU A 284 2.44 18.26 1.32
N PHE A 285 3.21 17.55 0.48
CA PHE A 285 4.08 18.12 -0.52
C PHE A 285 3.52 17.94 -1.93
N GLU A 286 4.06 18.74 -2.84
CA GLU A 286 4.05 18.45 -4.28
C GLU A 286 5.41 17.89 -4.70
N TRP A 287 5.44 17.09 -5.76
CA TRP A 287 6.70 16.49 -6.24
C TRP A 287 7.68 17.55 -6.76
N GLU A 288 7.16 18.64 -7.32
CA GLU A 288 7.92 19.82 -7.75
C GLU A 288 8.64 20.47 -6.57
N ASP A 289 7.96 20.63 -5.43
CA ASP A 289 8.55 21.19 -4.21
C ASP A 289 9.71 20.31 -3.73
N LEU A 290 9.49 19.00 -3.62
CA LEU A 290 10.49 18.03 -3.18
C LEU A 290 11.72 18.02 -4.09
N ARG A 291 11.55 18.22 -5.40
CA ARG A 291 12.65 18.37 -6.36
C ARG A 291 13.36 19.71 -6.23
N ALA A 292 12.66 20.78 -5.88
CA ALA A 292 13.22 22.12 -5.73
C ALA A 292 13.97 22.35 -4.40
N LEU A 293 13.82 21.45 -3.41
CA LEU A 293 14.50 21.57 -2.12
C LEU A 293 16.02 21.73 -2.28
N GLN A 294 16.55 22.83 -1.73
CA GLN A 294 17.97 23.22 -1.79
C GLN A 294 18.84 22.39 -0.83
N PRO A 295 20.08 22.01 -1.19
CA PRO A 295 20.97 21.21 -0.34
C PRO A 295 20.99 21.69 1.12
N MET A 296 20.91 20.76 2.07
CA MET A 296 20.72 21.10 3.47
C MET A 296 22.07 21.49 4.05
N ALA A 297 22.13 22.66 4.69
CA ALA A 297 23.30 23.08 5.45
C ALA A 297 23.57 22.07 6.58
N ALA A 298 24.83 21.93 6.99
CA ALA A 298 25.20 21.05 8.09
C ALA A 298 24.43 21.46 9.36
N GLY A 299 23.67 20.52 9.93
CA GLY A 299 22.89 20.73 11.16
C GLY A 299 21.51 21.38 10.97
N ALA A 300 21.09 21.70 9.75
CA ALA A 300 19.72 22.15 9.51
C ALA A 300 18.72 20.99 9.66
N ALA A 301 17.51 21.30 10.12
CA ALA A 301 16.42 20.34 10.23
C ALA A 301 15.72 20.14 8.87
N PRO A 302 15.16 18.95 8.60
CA PRO A 302 14.35 18.73 7.41
C PRO A 302 13.08 19.60 7.42
N GLU A 303 12.56 19.93 6.24
CA GLU A 303 11.29 20.65 6.12
C GLU A 303 10.14 19.78 6.64
N PHE A 304 9.39 20.27 7.62
CA PHE A 304 8.24 19.55 8.18
C PHE A 304 6.93 20.18 7.75
N ARG A 305 5.98 19.36 7.29
CA ARG A 305 4.60 19.78 6.99
C ARG A 305 3.61 18.92 7.77
N CYS A 306 2.68 19.59 8.45
CA CYS A 306 1.50 19.01 9.10
C CYS A 306 0.27 19.85 8.77
N VAL A 307 -0.92 19.29 9.01
CA VAL A 307 -2.18 20.04 8.88
C VAL A 307 -2.27 21.01 10.05
N LEU A 308 -2.42 22.32 9.77
CA LEU A 308 -2.37 23.36 10.80
C LEU A 308 -3.72 23.59 11.47
N ARG A 309 -4.82 23.46 10.73
CA ARG A 309 -6.19 23.72 11.21
C ARG A 309 -7.17 22.68 10.70
N GLU A 310 -8.24 22.45 11.46
CA GLU A 310 -9.39 21.69 10.98
C GLU A 310 -9.96 22.36 9.70
N GLY A 311 -10.27 21.57 8.68
CA GLY A 311 -10.71 22.05 7.36
C GLY A 311 -9.60 22.39 6.36
N GLU A 312 -8.34 22.51 6.78
CA GLU A 312 -7.18 22.61 5.87
C GLU A 312 -6.63 21.24 5.44
N GLY A 313 -7.23 20.16 5.96
CA GLY A 313 -6.88 18.80 5.60
C GLY A 313 -7.02 18.59 4.09
N ARG A 314 -5.96 18.11 3.44
CA ARG A 314 -6.03 17.72 2.03
C ARG A 314 -6.74 16.38 1.94
N ALA A 315 -8.03 16.42 1.62
CA ALA A 315 -8.71 15.26 1.07
C ALA A 315 -8.06 14.96 -0.30
N ARG A 316 -7.34 13.85 -0.40
CA ARG A 316 -6.82 13.32 -1.66
C ARG A 316 -7.66 12.12 -2.07
N VAL A 317 -7.85 11.92 -3.38
CA VAL A 317 -8.62 10.78 -3.90
C VAL A 317 -7.91 9.50 -3.45
N GLU A 318 -6.58 9.56 -3.39
CA GLU A 318 -5.69 8.56 -2.86
C GLU A 318 -5.88 8.28 -1.35
N ASN A 319 -6.66 9.05 -0.59
CA ASN A 319 -7.04 8.67 0.78
C ASN A 319 -8.32 7.82 0.82
N TYR A 320 -9.06 7.74 -0.29
CA TYR A 320 -10.33 7.02 -0.43
C TYR A 320 -10.18 5.76 -1.26
N HIS A 321 -9.22 4.91 -0.89
CA HIS A 321 -8.98 3.64 -1.57
C HIS A 321 -10.20 2.68 -1.58
N SER A 322 -11.18 2.90 -0.71
CA SER A 322 -12.36 2.04 -0.56
C SER A 322 -13.63 2.63 -1.18
N LEU A 323 -13.56 3.75 -1.91
CA LEU A 323 -14.71 4.38 -2.55
C LEU A 323 -14.59 4.32 -4.07
N PRO A 324 -15.72 4.25 -4.80
CA PRO A 324 -15.70 4.44 -6.26
C PRO A 324 -15.01 5.76 -6.61
N LEU A 325 -14.25 5.78 -7.70
CA LEU A 325 -13.44 6.94 -8.10
C LEU A 325 -14.27 8.23 -8.18
N GLU A 326 -15.50 8.15 -8.68
CA GLU A 326 -16.43 9.29 -8.76
C GLU A 326 -16.77 9.87 -7.38
N VAL A 327 -16.96 9.00 -6.39
CA VAL A 327 -17.26 9.37 -4.99
C VAL A 327 -16.01 9.90 -4.30
N ALA A 328 -14.86 9.28 -4.54
CA ALA A 328 -13.57 9.76 -4.04
C ALA A 328 -13.23 11.15 -4.63
N GLU A 329 -13.41 11.35 -5.94
CA GLU A 329 -13.25 12.64 -6.60
C GLU A 329 -14.27 13.68 -6.14
N LEU A 330 -15.50 13.28 -5.83
CA LEU A 330 -16.50 14.17 -5.24
C LEU A 330 -16.05 14.62 -3.85
N GLY A 331 -15.58 13.70 -3.01
CA GLY A 331 -15.04 14.01 -1.68
C GLY A 331 -13.85 14.96 -1.72
N VAL A 332 -13.04 14.94 -2.79
CA VAL A 332 -11.94 15.90 -3.00
C VAL A 332 -12.44 17.25 -3.54
N ARG A 333 -13.37 17.24 -4.50
CA ARG A 333 -13.84 18.47 -5.16
C ARG A 333 -14.82 19.28 -4.32
N SER A 334 -15.66 18.60 -3.54
CA SER A 334 -16.74 19.20 -2.76
C SER A 334 -17.03 18.38 -1.49
N PRO A 335 -16.28 18.63 -0.41
CA PRO A 335 -16.51 17.97 0.88
C PRO A 335 -17.95 18.18 1.42
N GLU A 336 -18.55 19.34 1.17
CA GLU A 336 -19.92 19.68 1.61
C GLU A 336 -20.99 18.83 0.91
N GLU A 337 -20.85 18.60 -0.40
CA GLU A 337 -21.75 17.72 -1.16
C GLU A 337 -21.61 16.26 -0.70
N MET A 338 -20.39 15.85 -0.33
CA MET A 338 -20.14 14.51 0.22
C MET A 338 -20.78 14.34 1.61
N GLU A 339 -20.69 15.33 2.48
CA GLU A 339 -21.40 15.34 3.76
C GLU A 339 -22.93 15.27 3.59
N GLU A 340 -23.47 15.99 2.60
CA GLU A 340 -24.90 15.94 2.29
C GLU A 340 -25.34 14.56 1.77
N LEU A 341 -24.52 13.93 0.93
CA LEU A 341 -24.74 12.57 0.43
C LEU A 341 -24.74 11.54 1.56
N CYS A 342 -23.76 11.62 2.47
CA CYS A 342 -23.69 10.77 3.67
C CYS A 342 -24.94 10.98 4.55
N ARG A 343 -25.34 12.24 4.78
CA ARG A 343 -26.53 12.57 5.59
C ARG A 343 -27.82 12.03 4.97
N LYS A 344 -27.95 12.09 3.64
CA LYS A 344 -29.09 11.51 2.90
C LYS A 344 -29.10 9.98 2.96
N ALA A 345 -27.94 9.34 2.84
CA ALA A 345 -27.82 7.89 2.96
C ALA A 345 -28.20 7.40 4.37
N GLU A 346 -27.74 8.10 5.42
CA GLU A 346 -28.11 7.79 6.81
C GLU A 346 -29.60 8.00 7.09
N ALA A 347 -30.22 9.03 6.50
CA ALA A 347 -31.66 9.25 6.61
C ALA A 347 -32.47 8.13 5.94
N ASN A 348 -32.02 7.64 4.78
CA ASN A 348 -32.65 6.54 4.06
C ASN A 348 -32.46 5.17 4.73
N LEU A 349 -31.45 5.00 5.58
CA LEU A 349 -31.25 3.79 6.38
C LEU A 349 -32.10 3.76 7.66
N ARG A 350 -32.62 4.92 8.08
CA ARG A 350 -33.44 5.07 9.30
C ARG A 350 -34.94 5.19 9.02
N GLY A 351 -35.33 5.35 7.76
CA GLY A 351 -36.72 5.30 7.29
C GLY A 351 -37.02 3.95 6.66
#